data_AF-A0A261RMZ6-F1
#
_entry.id   AF-A0A261RMZ6-F1
#
_cell.length_a   1.000
_cell.length_b   1.000
_cell.length_c   1.000
_cell.angle_alpha   90.00
_cell.angle_beta   90.00
_cell.angle_gamma   90.00
#
_symmetry.space_group_name_H-M   'P 1'
#
loop_
_entity.id
_entity.type
_entity.pdbx_description
1 polymer ?
#
loop_
_entity_poly.entity_id
_entity_poly.type
_entity_poly.pdbx_seq_one_letter_code
_entity_poly.pdbx_strand_id
1 'polypeptide(L)'
;MDRQGFIYLDIEHPVVAWNTYRGVLMSREQIGARHGAGVVSLRLAGIFDSGDFQRLQSELAIDAIRVRDFPSAVSRLSGMFVFDEVESALAAEQAAWGGHINSEYLTDVGLTYGTATRVDANWITQMLDADANLVPGWEQLAAKYWDGEACGATPIWEFLVDGSATVWGTHIRNQAYEVIQSRYPQALGLLEESRIAALLGFSLGHISSWLTRKGDHAELAFYLDNTANGDPRYRAAVEQYLRTAPPGSVNAHALLVSSGVARLPDLSSYFKVLPLSPAQL
;
A
#
# COMPACT_ATOMS: atom_id res chain seq x y z
N MET A 1 -6.88 0.00 18.75
CA MET A 1 -5.59 0.34 19.38
C MET A 1 -4.84 1.17 18.37
N ASP A 2 -4.37 2.35 18.74
CA ASP A 2 -3.52 3.17 17.89
C ASP A 2 -2.07 2.76 18.17
N ARG A 3 -1.37 2.25 17.15
CA ARG A 3 0.04 1.89 17.22
C ARG A 3 0.83 2.76 16.26
N GLN A 4 2.08 3.06 16.57
CA GLN A 4 3.00 3.76 15.67
C GLN A 4 3.88 2.73 14.95
N GLY A 5 4.35 3.07 13.76
CA GLY A 5 5.33 2.27 13.03
C GLY A 5 5.97 3.07 11.90
N PHE A 6 6.79 2.40 11.10
CA PHE A 6 7.55 3.01 10.02
C PHE A 6 7.32 2.28 8.70
N ILE A 7 7.19 3.02 7.61
CA ILE A 7 6.97 2.44 6.28
C ILE A 7 7.80 3.19 5.24
N TYR A 8 8.31 2.45 4.26
CA TYR A 8 8.90 3.01 3.06
C TYR A 8 7.81 3.22 2.01
N LEU A 9 7.66 4.46 1.53
CA LEU A 9 6.66 4.83 0.52
C LEU A 9 7.38 5.30 -0.74
N ASP A 10 7.59 4.39 -1.69
CA ASP A 10 8.18 4.72 -3.01
C ASP A 10 7.28 5.69 -3.80
N ILE A 11 7.44 6.99 -3.53
CA ILE A 11 6.66 8.06 -4.13
C ILE A 11 7.09 8.37 -5.56
N GLU A 12 8.07 7.66 -6.13
CA GLU A 12 8.31 7.75 -7.58
C GLU A 12 7.17 7.07 -8.37
N HIS A 13 6.50 6.09 -7.75
CA HIS A 13 5.29 5.50 -8.30
C HIS A 13 4.08 6.41 -8.03
N PRO A 14 3.34 6.87 -9.05
CA PRO A 14 2.33 7.92 -8.88
C PRO A 14 1.13 7.49 -8.03
N VAL A 15 0.79 6.20 -8.01
CA VAL A 15 -0.25 5.67 -7.10
C VAL A 15 0.18 5.78 -5.63
N VAL A 16 1.47 5.53 -5.36
CA VAL A 16 2.01 5.64 -4.01
C VAL A 16 2.09 7.12 -3.63
N ALA A 17 2.64 7.99 -4.49
CA ALA A 17 2.65 9.44 -4.26
C ALA A 17 1.24 10.01 -3.98
N TRP A 18 0.25 9.63 -4.78
CA TRP A 18 -1.12 10.07 -4.59
C TRP A 18 -1.66 9.69 -3.21
N ASN A 19 -1.54 8.40 -2.84
CA ASN A 19 -2.02 7.89 -1.57
C ASN A 19 -1.22 8.44 -0.37
N THR A 20 0.08 8.67 -0.53
CA THR A 20 0.95 9.31 0.47
C THR A 20 0.51 10.74 0.73
N TYR A 21 0.31 11.57 -0.30
CA TYR A 21 -0.17 12.94 -0.11
C TYR A 21 -1.57 12.97 0.53
N ARG A 22 -2.48 12.12 0.04
CA ARG A 22 -3.81 11.91 0.61
C ARG A 22 -3.74 11.65 2.12
N GLY A 23 -2.68 10.97 2.58
CA GLY A 23 -2.28 10.89 3.98
C GLY A 23 -2.84 9.70 4.73
N VAL A 24 -3.65 8.86 4.08
CA VAL A 24 -4.15 7.59 4.65
C VAL A 24 -4.03 6.48 3.61
N LEU A 25 -3.27 5.45 3.95
CA LEU A 25 -3.12 4.21 3.20
C LEU A 25 -4.12 3.19 3.73
N MET A 26 -4.60 2.30 2.86
CA MET A 26 -5.60 1.29 3.20
C MET A 26 -5.12 -0.06 2.68
N SER A 27 -5.26 -1.09 3.52
CA SER A 27 -5.01 -2.48 3.14
C SER A 27 -6.04 -2.98 2.11
N ARG A 28 -5.71 -4.10 1.45
CA ARG A 28 -6.58 -4.73 0.47
C ARG A 28 -7.96 -5.06 1.06
N GLU A 29 -8.01 -5.63 2.24
CA GLU A 29 -9.23 -6.07 2.93
C GLU A 29 -10.14 -4.89 3.24
N GLN A 30 -9.59 -3.76 3.71
CA GLN A 30 -10.34 -2.52 3.90
C GLN A 30 -11.03 -2.05 2.61
N ILE A 31 -10.33 -2.12 1.48
CA ILE A 31 -10.88 -1.68 0.18
C ILE A 31 -11.89 -2.74 -0.33
N GLY A 32 -11.54 -4.02 -0.25
CA GLY A 32 -12.37 -5.13 -0.71
C GLY A 32 -13.70 -5.25 0.03
N ALA A 33 -13.72 -4.95 1.33
CA ALA A 33 -14.97 -4.90 2.11
C ALA A 33 -15.95 -3.84 1.60
N ARG A 34 -15.46 -2.79 0.91
CA ARG A 34 -16.27 -1.71 0.34
C ARG A 34 -16.67 -1.96 -1.11
N HIS A 35 -15.76 -2.52 -1.91
CA HIS A 35 -15.90 -2.56 -3.38
C HIS A 35 -16.02 -3.98 -3.96
N GLY A 36 -15.80 -5.02 -3.17
CA GLY A 36 -15.92 -6.42 -3.57
C GLY A 36 -14.61 -7.08 -4.01
N ALA A 37 -14.75 -8.20 -4.71
CA ALA A 37 -13.63 -9.06 -5.10
C ALA A 37 -12.85 -8.46 -6.28
N GLY A 38 -11.52 -8.62 -6.27
CA GLY A 38 -10.62 -8.18 -7.36
C GLY A 38 -9.54 -7.20 -6.89
N VAL A 39 -9.74 -6.51 -5.77
CA VAL A 39 -8.69 -5.69 -5.15
C VAL A 39 -7.50 -6.55 -4.77
N VAL A 40 -6.31 -6.09 -5.11
CA VAL A 40 -5.02 -6.66 -4.71
C VAL A 40 -4.20 -5.61 -3.97
N SER A 41 -3.27 -6.03 -3.10
CA SER A 41 -2.33 -5.10 -2.46
C SER A 41 -1.39 -4.48 -3.49
N LEU A 42 -0.83 -3.31 -3.17
CA LEU A 42 0.20 -2.70 -3.99
C LEU A 42 1.47 -3.56 -4.08
N ARG A 43 1.77 -4.35 -3.05
CA ARG A 43 2.86 -5.34 -3.08
C ARG A 43 2.63 -6.38 -4.17
N LEU A 44 1.43 -6.98 -4.22
CA LEU A 44 1.08 -7.95 -5.23
C LEU A 44 1.02 -7.31 -6.62
N ALA A 45 0.47 -6.10 -6.74
CA ALA A 45 0.49 -5.34 -7.98
C ALA A 45 1.93 -5.10 -8.49
N GLY A 46 2.87 -4.78 -7.60
CA GLY A 46 4.28 -4.61 -7.94
C GLY A 46 4.96 -5.89 -8.44
N ILE A 47 4.63 -7.05 -7.86
CA ILE A 47 5.12 -8.36 -8.36
C ILE A 47 4.62 -8.62 -9.79
N PHE A 48 3.36 -8.27 -10.08
CA PHE A 48 2.82 -8.38 -11.43
C PHE A 48 3.44 -7.37 -12.41
N ASP A 49 3.71 -6.14 -11.96
CA ASP A 49 4.35 -5.11 -12.78
C ASP A 49 5.79 -5.49 -13.17
N SER A 50 6.54 -6.10 -12.24
CA SER A 50 7.91 -6.58 -12.50
C SER A 50 7.98 -7.84 -13.35
N GLY A 51 6.87 -8.60 -13.46
CA GLY A 51 6.84 -9.90 -14.13
C GLY A 51 7.60 -11.00 -13.38
N ASP A 52 7.87 -10.80 -12.09
CA ASP A 52 8.60 -11.75 -11.24
C ASP A 52 7.67 -12.87 -10.74
N PHE A 53 7.26 -13.73 -11.67
CA PHE A 53 6.36 -14.85 -11.37
C PHE A 53 6.99 -15.89 -10.44
N GLN A 54 8.32 -16.01 -10.44
CA GLN A 54 9.02 -16.90 -9.50
C GLN A 54 8.84 -16.41 -8.07
N ARG A 55 9.03 -15.11 -7.81
CA ARG A 55 8.73 -14.53 -6.50
C ARG A 55 7.26 -14.70 -6.12
N LEU A 56 6.33 -14.55 -7.07
CA LEU A 56 4.91 -14.77 -6.83
C LEU A 56 4.64 -16.21 -6.36
N GLN A 57 5.20 -17.21 -7.05
CA GLN A 57 5.03 -18.62 -6.69
C GLN A 57 5.54 -18.90 -5.27
N SER A 58 6.71 -18.37 -4.92
CA SER A 58 7.28 -18.52 -3.58
C SER A 58 6.42 -17.84 -2.50
N GLU A 59 5.93 -16.63 -2.73
CA GLU A 59 5.04 -15.93 -1.78
C GLU A 59 3.69 -16.65 -1.62
N LEU A 60 3.14 -17.23 -2.69
CA LEU A 60 1.91 -18.06 -2.63
C LEU A 60 2.12 -19.33 -1.81
N ALA A 61 3.27 -19.99 -1.96
CA ALA A 61 3.59 -21.18 -1.19
C ALA A 61 3.83 -20.86 0.31
N ILE A 62 4.50 -19.75 0.62
CA ILE A 62 4.64 -19.25 2.00
C ILE A 62 3.28 -18.91 2.61
N ASP A 63 2.38 -18.27 1.85
CA ASP A 63 1.01 -17.97 2.32
C ASP A 63 0.15 -19.24 2.48
N ALA A 64 0.41 -20.30 1.72
CA ALA A 64 -0.30 -21.57 1.89
C ALA A 64 -0.05 -22.20 3.27
N ILE A 65 1.17 -22.08 3.82
CA ILE A 65 1.48 -22.48 5.20
C ILE A 65 0.69 -21.63 6.20
N ARG A 66 0.63 -20.31 5.98
CA ARG A 66 -0.18 -19.39 6.80
C ARG A 66 -1.65 -19.81 6.83
N VAL A 67 -2.25 -20.05 5.66
CA VAL A 67 -3.66 -20.46 5.55
C VAL A 67 -3.92 -21.74 6.34
N ARG A 68 -3.02 -22.72 6.22
CA ARG A 68 -3.18 -24.05 6.84
C ARG A 68 -2.99 -24.02 8.36
N ASP A 69 -1.93 -23.36 8.83
CA ASP A 69 -1.44 -23.53 10.20
C ASP A 69 -1.63 -22.27 11.06
N PHE A 70 -1.71 -21.08 10.44
CA PHE A 70 -1.81 -19.78 11.11
C PHE A 70 -2.96 -18.92 10.53
N PRO A 71 -4.21 -19.40 10.50
CA PRO A 71 -5.29 -18.77 9.74
C PRO A 71 -5.67 -17.37 10.24
N SER A 72 -5.32 -17.01 11.48
CA SER A 72 -5.52 -15.67 12.04
C SER A 72 -4.43 -14.68 11.67
N ALA A 73 -3.32 -15.13 11.06
CA ALA A 73 -2.26 -14.25 10.62
C ALA A 73 -2.65 -13.51 9.32
N VAL A 74 -2.24 -12.25 9.23
CA VAL A 74 -2.42 -11.39 8.05
C VAL A 74 -1.49 -11.86 6.93
N SER A 75 -2.02 -11.97 5.73
CA SER A 75 -1.25 -12.39 4.56
C SER A 75 -0.25 -11.32 4.12
N ARG A 76 0.96 -11.73 3.73
CA ARG A 76 1.94 -10.88 3.04
C ARG A 76 1.45 -10.38 1.68
N LEU A 77 0.50 -11.10 1.07
CA LEU A 77 -0.06 -10.76 -0.24
C LEU A 77 -1.17 -9.71 -0.15
N SER A 78 -1.68 -9.40 1.05
CA SER A 78 -2.79 -8.47 1.23
C SER A 78 -2.57 -7.37 2.28
N GLY A 79 -1.79 -7.67 3.33
CA GLY A 79 -1.44 -6.74 4.40
C GLY A 79 -0.48 -5.65 3.95
N MET A 80 -0.49 -4.55 4.72
CA MET A 80 0.53 -3.51 4.62
C MET A 80 1.74 -3.88 5.48
N PHE A 81 2.94 -3.69 4.94
CA PHE A 81 4.20 -3.90 5.64
C PHE A 81 4.56 -2.65 6.44
N VAL A 82 4.72 -2.78 7.75
CA VAL A 82 5.08 -1.67 8.64
C VAL A 82 6.14 -2.14 9.61
N PHE A 83 7.31 -1.51 9.63
CA PHE A 83 8.32 -1.79 10.64
C PHE A 83 7.86 -1.34 12.02
N ASP A 84 8.09 -2.18 13.03
CA ASP A 84 7.75 -1.89 14.42
C ASP A 84 8.62 -0.74 14.97
N GLU A 85 9.90 -0.76 14.58
CA GLU A 85 10.96 0.09 15.12
C GLU A 85 11.74 0.71 13.96
N VAL A 86 12.23 1.95 14.13
CA VAL A 86 13.01 2.63 13.09
C VAL A 86 14.33 1.89 12.83
N GLU A 87 14.89 1.27 13.86
CA GLU A 87 16.09 0.46 13.79
C GLU A 87 15.91 -0.74 12.85
N SER A 88 14.73 -1.38 12.87
CA SER A 88 14.41 -2.48 11.95
C SER A 88 14.31 -1.98 10.50
N ALA A 89 13.69 -0.82 10.27
CA ALA A 89 13.63 -0.21 8.94
C ALA A 89 15.04 0.08 8.40
N LEU A 90 15.87 0.76 9.19
CA LEU A 90 17.24 1.12 8.80
C LEU A 90 18.13 -0.13 8.60
N ALA A 91 17.95 -1.18 9.41
CA ALA A 91 18.66 -2.44 9.23
C ALA A 91 18.27 -3.14 7.92
N ALA A 92 16.98 -3.12 7.54
CA ALA A 92 16.51 -3.67 6.27
C ALA A 92 17.13 -2.94 5.06
N GLU A 93 17.28 -1.61 5.15
CA GLU A 93 17.94 -0.79 4.14
C GLU A 93 19.44 -1.11 4.02
N GLN A 94 20.14 -1.18 5.15
CA GLN A 94 21.56 -1.53 5.19
C GLN A 94 21.85 -2.92 4.65
N ALA A 95 20.92 -3.86 4.86
CA ALA A 95 21.00 -5.21 4.33
C ALA A 95 20.65 -5.30 2.83
N ALA A 96 20.33 -4.17 2.19
CA ALA A 96 20.04 -4.05 0.75
C ALA A 96 18.93 -5.00 0.26
N TRP A 97 17.86 -5.15 1.03
CA TRP A 97 16.75 -6.08 0.73
C TRP A 97 15.88 -5.72 -0.49
N GLY A 98 16.32 -4.77 -1.31
CA GLY A 98 15.72 -4.43 -2.61
C GLY A 98 15.68 -2.93 -2.87
N GLY A 99 15.54 -2.54 -4.15
CA GLY A 99 15.64 -1.14 -4.60
C GLY A 99 14.49 -0.20 -4.20
N HIS A 100 13.47 -0.68 -3.49
CA HIS A 100 12.33 0.13 -3.01
C HIS A 100 12.50 0.60 -1.55
N ILE A 101 13.54 0.11 -0.87
CA ILE A 101 13.90 0.54 0.49
C ILE A 101 14.92 1.66 0.37
N ASN A 102 14.47 2.89 0.57
CA ASN A 102 15.28 4.11 0.49
C ASN A 102 14.88 5.02 1.66
N SER A 103 15.83 5.37 2.52
CA SER A 103 15.60 6.24 3.68
C SER A 103 14.99 7.60 3.34
N GLU A 104 15.16 8.09 2.10
CA GLU A 104 14.46 9.29 1.62
C GLU A 104 12.92 9.12 1.60
N TYR A 105 12.45 7.88 1.53
CA TYR A 105 11.04 7.50 1.49
C TYR A 105 10.51 6.89 2.79
N LEU A 106 11.34 6.85 3.84
CA LEU A 106 10.95 6.37 5.16
C LEU A 106 10.12 7.43 5.89
N THR A 107 8.99 7.01 6.45
CA THR A 107 8.15 7.88 7.29
C THR A 107 7.52 7.12 8.43
N ASP A 108 7.22 7.85 9.50
CA ASP A 108 6.37 7.39 10.59
C ASP A 108 4.89 7.40 10.20
N VAL A 109 4.16 6.42 10.73
CA VAL A 109 2.73 6.24 10.50
C VAL A 109 1.97 5.88 11.78
N GLY A 110 0.74 6.37 11.88
CA GLY A 110 -0.25 5.91 12.85
C GLY A 110 -1.12 4.80 12.28
N LEU A 111 -1.21 3.67 12.97
CA LEU A 111 -1.93 2.49 12.53
C LEU A 111 -3.29 2.36 13.22
N THR A 112 -4.31 2.08 12.42
CA THR A 112 -5.64 1.67 12.88
C THR A 112 -6.01 0.36 12.20
N TYR A 113 -6.11 -0.72 12.96
CA TYR A 113 -6.27 -2.07 12.39
C TYR A 113 -7.14 -2.97 13.26
N GLY A 114 -7.76 -3.95 12.61
CA GLY A 114 -8.47 -5.04 13.29
C GLY A 114 -7.53 -6.19 13.65
N THR A 115 -6.60 -6.52 12.76
CA THR A 115 -5.64 -7.60 12.93
C THR A 115 -4.27 -7.19 12.41
N ALA A 116 -3.23 -7.61 13.10
CA ALA A 116 -1.85 -7.46 12.66
C ALA A 116 -1.05 -8.70 13.06
N THR A 117 -0.05 -9.05 12.25
CA THR A 117 0.86 -10.17 12.53
C THR A 117 2.27 -9.61 12.61
N ARG A 118 2.92 -9.82 13.76
CA ARG A 118 4.32 -9.44 13.97
C ARG A 118 5.20 -10.60 13.54
N VAL A 119 6.18 -10.33 12.69
CA VAL A 119 7.05 -11.34 12.10
C VAL A 119 8.45 -10.78 11.92
N ASP A 120 9.45 -11.66 11.90
CA ASP A 120 10.84 -11.27 11.60
C ASP A 120 11.12 -11.46 10.11
N ALA A 121 11.32 -10.36 9.41
CA ALA A 121 11.55 -10.34 7.96
C ALA A 121 12.83 -11.08 7.54
N ASN A 122 13.79 -11.30 8.45
CA ASN A 122 14.98 -12.11 8.19
C ASN A 122 14.64 -13.55 7.78
N TRP A 123 13.53 -14.13 8.25
CA TRP A 123 13.17 -15.49 7.80
C TRP A 123 12.90 -15.56 6.29
N ILE A 124 12.41 -14.47 5.68
CA ILE A 124 12.18 -14.40 4.23
C ILE A 124 13.48 -14.53 3.46
N THR A 125 14.57 -13.93 3.96
CA THR A 125 15.89 -14.02 3.32
C THR A 125 16.54 -15.38 3.50
N GLN A 126 16.13 -16.14 4.53
CA GLN A 126 16.55 -17.53 4.73
C GLN A 126 15.72 -18.53 3.92
N MET A 127 14.47 -18.19 3.57
CA MET A 127 13.58 -19.06 2.80
C MET A 127 13.83 -19.02 1.30
N LEU A 128 14.46 -17.95 0.81
CA LEU A 128 14.61 -17.69 -0.62
C LEU A 128 16.08 -17.65 -1.03
N ASP A 129 16.40 -18.25 -2.17
CA ASP A 129 17.69 -18.05 -2.82
C ASP A 129 17.76 -16.72 -3.59
N ALA A 130 18.88 -16.48 -4.27
CA ALA A 130 19.11 -15.25 -5.04
C ALA A 130 18.14 -15.08 -6.22
N ASP A 131 17.57 -16.18 -6.72
CA ASP A 131 16.61 -16.20 -7.83
C ASP A 131 15.15 -16.27 -7.32
N ALA A 132 14.94 -16.01 -6.02
CA ALA A 132 13.66 -16.06 -5.33
C ALA A 132 12.98 -17.44 -5.32
N ASN A 133 13.73 -18.53 -5.49
CA ASN A 133 13.22 -19.89 -5.29
C ASN A 133 13.24 -20.26 -3.81
N LEU A 134 12.30 -21.11 -3.41
CA LEU A 134 12.26 -21.67 -2.07
C LEU A 134 13.38 -22.70 -1.86
N VAL A 135 14.14 -22.54 -0.78
CA VAL A 135 15.24 -23.45 -0.43
C VAL A 135 14.73 -24.75 0.21
N PRO A 136 15.51 -25.84 0.24
CA PRO A 136 15.12 -27.06 0.97
C PRO A 136 14.83 -26.78 2.46
N GLY A 137 13.70 -27.28 2.97
CA GLY A 137 13.28 -27.07 4.36
C GLY A 137 12.60 -25.73 4.65
N TRP A 138 12.30 -24.94 3.61
CA TRP A 138 11.62 -23.65 3.73
C TRP A 138 10.30 -23.73 4.51
N GLU A 139 9.59 -24.86 4.50
CA GLU A 139 8.31 -25.01 5.20
C GLU A 139 8.48 -24.84 6.72
N GLN A 140 9.59 -25.33 7.28
CA GLN A 140 9.90 -25.19 8.70
C GLN A 140 10.27 -23.75 9.03
N LEU A 141 10.98 -23.07 8.12
CA LEU A 141 11.31 -21.65 8.25
C LEU A 141 10.05 -20.78 8.17
N ALA A 142 9.12 -21.12 7.26
CA ALA A 142 7.83 -20.44 7.12
C ALA A 142 6.99 -20.59 8.39
N ALA A 143 6.97 -21.78 9.01
CA ALA A 143 6.27 -21.98 10.27
C ALA A 143 6.84 -21.06 11.37
N LYS A 144 8.17 -20.95 11.50
CA LYS A 144 8.82 -20.03 12.46
C LYS A 144 8.52 -18.56 12.18
N TYR A 145 8.55 -18.17 10.90
CA TYR A 145 8.17 -16.82 10.48
C TYR A 145 6.75 -16.47 10.91
N TRP A 146 5.79 -17.36 10.64
CA TRP A 146 4.38 -17.14 10.97
C TRP A 146 4.05 -17.25 12.46
N ASP A 147 4.83 -18.03 13.21
CA ASP A 147 4.74 -18.10 14.68
C ASP A 147 5.31 -16.83 15.36
N GLY A 148 6.04 -16.00 14.61
CA GLY A 148 6.66 -14.78 15.12
C GLY A 148 7.97 -15.02 15.87
N GLU A 149 8.64 -16.15 15.62
CA GLU A 149 9.96 -16.43 16.18
C GLU A 149 11.01 -15.45 15.65
N ALA A 150 11.98 -15.08 16.49
CA ALA A 150 13.12 -14.28 16.06
C ALA A 150 14.11 -15.13 15.24
N CYS A 151 14.58 -14.60 14.11
CA CYS A 151 15.62 -15.18 13.28
C CYS A 151 17.00 -14.70 13.74
N GLY A 152 17.58 -15.40 14.71
CA GLY A 152 18.90 -15.07 15.26
C GLY A 152 18.86 -13.93 16.28
N ALA A 153 20.00 -13.26 16.47
CA ALA A 153 20.18 -12.30 17.56
C ALA A 153 19.73 -10.87 17.22
N THR A 154 19.59 -10.54 15.93
CA THR A 154 19.26 -9.19 15.44
C THR A 154 18.03 -9.26 14.53
N PRO A 155 16.83 -9.50 15.10
CA PRO A 155 15.61 -9.60 14.31
C PRO A 155 15.26 -8.26 13.66
N ILE A 156 14.62 -8.32 12.50
CA ILE A 156 14.07 -7.16 11.79
C ILE A 156 12.55 -7.30 11.84
N TRP A 157 11.94 -6.60 12.80
CA TRP A 157 10.53 -6.75 13.11
C TRP A 157 9.65 -5.93 12.18
N GLU A 158 8.73 -6.61 11.51
CA GLU A 158 7.66 -6.02 10.73
C GLU A 158 6.29 -6.46 11.24
N PHE A 159 5.30 -5.60 11.04
CA PHE A 159 3.89 -5.93 11.11
C PHE A 159 3.33 -6.06 9.69
N LEU A 160 2.58 -7.14 9.48
CA LEU A 160 1.62 -7.25 8.41
C LEU A 160 0.27 -6.76 8.94
N VAL A 161 -0.22 -5.65 8.41
CA VAL A 161 -1.38 -4.93 8.95
C VAL A 161 -2.58 -5.05 8.02
N ASP A 162 -3.70 -5.56 8.55
CA ASP A 162 -5.04 -5.42 7.97
C ASP A 162 -5.76 -4.24 8.63
N GLY A 163 -5.71 -3.09 7.96
CA GLY A 163 -6.25 -1.84 8.45
C GLY A 163 -5.88 -0.65 7.57
N SER A 164 -5.64 0.49 8.22
CA SER A 164 -5.19 1.74 7.60
C SER A 164 -3.95 2.30 8.30
N ALA A 165 -3.11 2.99 7.54
CA ALA A 165 -1.95 3.72 8.04
C ALA A 165 -2.07 5.20 7.70
N THR A 166 -2.04 6.06 8.72
CA THR A 166 -2.04 7.52 8.59
C THR A 166 -0.60 8.01 8.50
N VAL A 167 -0.25 8.71 7.42
CA VAL A 167 1.09 9.26 7.19
C VAL A 167 1.27 10.54 7.98
N TRP A 168 2.21 10.53 8.94
CA TRP A 168 2.49 11.69 9.79
C TRP A 168 3.61 12.58 9.24
N GLY A 169 4.59 11.98 8.56
CA GLY A 169 5.69 12.71 7.92
C GLY A 169 5.20 13.77 6.94
N THR A 170 5.34 15.05 7.31
CA THR A 170 4.94 16.16 6.43
C THR A 170 5.89 16.31 5.25
N HIS A 171 7.18 15.99 5.43
CA HIS A 171 8.19 16.07 4.38
C HIS A 171 7.87 15.16 3.19
N ILE A 172 7.67 13.86 3.43
CA ILE A 172 7.35 12.89 2.38
C ILE A 172 6.03 13.23 1.67
N ARG A 173 5.06 13.79 2.40
CA ARG A 173 3.78 14.24 1.83
C ARG A 173 3.98 15.42 0.87
N ASN A 174 4.86 16.36 1.20
CA ASN A 174 5.18 17.47 0.29
C ASN A 174 5.92 16.97 -0.96
N GLN A 175 6.89 16.07 -0.82
CA GLN A 175 7.56 15.46 -1.98
C GLN A 175 6.56 14.69 -2.86
N ALA A 176 5.64 13.93 -2.24
CA ALA A 176 4.58 13.24 -2.96
C ALA A 176 3.67 14.20 -3.75
N TYR A 177 3.32 15.35 -3.15
CA TYR A 177 2.60 16.41 -3.84
C TYR A 177 3.36 16.94 -5.05
N GLU A 178 4.66 17.22 -4.90
CA GLU A 178 5.52 17.72 -5.98
C GLU A 178 5.60 16.73 -7.15
N VAL A 179 5.68 15.42 -6.87
CA VAL A 179 5.62 14.37 -7.90
C VAL A 179 4.30 14.44 -8.67
N ILE A 180 3.16 14.50 -7.98
CA ILE A 180 1.85 14.57 -8.65
C ILE A 180 1.66 15.91 -9.38
N GLN A 181 2.13 17.02 -8.81
CA GLN A 181 2.08 18.33 -9.46
C GLN A 181 2.88 18.36 -10.76
N SER A 182 4.05 17.73 -10.78
CA SER A 182 4.89 17.62 -11.97
C SER A 182 4.26 16.75 -13.05
N ARG A 183 3.69 15.59 -12.68
CA ARG A 183 3.17 14.61 -13.64
C ARG A 183 1.71 14.84 -14.07
N TYR A 184 0.87 15.29 -13.14
CA TYR A 184 -0.57 15.43 -13.30
C TYR A 184 -1.09 16.75 -12.71
N PRO A 185 -0.57 17.92 -13.14
CA PRO A 185 -0.96 19.22 -12.58
C PRO A 185 -2.48 19.48 -12.67
N GLN A 186 -3.15 18.89 -13.66
CA GLN A 186 -4.60 18.99 -13.85
C GLN A 186 -5.42 18.30 -12.75
N ALA A 187 -4.84 17.35 -12.02
CA ALA A 187 -5.53 16.52 -11.04
C ALA A 187 -5.42 17.07 -9.60
N LEU A 188 -4.74 18.21 -9.40
CA LEU A 188 -4.41 18.72 -8.07
C LEU A 188 -5.63 19.10 -7.22
N GLY A 189 -6.70 19.63 -7.80
CA GLY A 189 -7.90 19.92 -7.03
C GLY A 189 -8.57 18.65 -6.51
N LEU A 190 -8.63 17.58 -7.33
CA LEU A 190 -9.11 16.28 -6.88
C LEU A 190 -8.18 15.67 -5.83
N LEU A 191 -6.85 15.81 -5.98
CA LEU A 191 -5.88 15.33 -5.00
C LEU A 191 -6.10 16.00 -3.63
N GLU A 192 -6.31 17.31 -3.61
CA GLU A 192 -6.58 18.05 -2.37
C GLU A 192 -7.94 17.68 -1.76
N GLU A 193 -8.98 17.52 -2.59
CA GLU A 193 -10.27 17.00 -2.16
C GLU A 193 -10.15 15.60 -1.53
N SER A 194 -9.33 14.73 -2.14
CA SER A 194 -9.04 13.38 -1.67
C SER A 194 -8.37 13.39 -0.28
N ARG A 195 -7.43 14.32 -0.08
CA ARG A 195 -6.75 14.51 1.21
C ARG A 195 -7.72 14.98 2.30
N ILE A 196 -8.60 15.93 1.98
CA ILE A 196 -9.64 16.39 2.90
C ILE A 196 -10.61 15.24 3.21
N ALA A 197 -11.02 14.47 2.20
CA ALA A 197 -11.87 13.30 2.40
C ALA A 197 -11.24 12.30 3.37
N ALA A 198 -9.95 11.99 3.20
CA ALA A 198 -9.21 11.10 4.09
C ALA A 198 -9.19 11.61 5.54
N LEU A 199 -8.91 12.91 5.73
CA LEU A 199 -8.92 13.56 7.04
C LEU A 199 -10.28 13.44 7.75
N LEU A 200 -11.36 13.45 6.97
CA LEU A 200 -12.74 13.35 7.46
C LEU A 200 -13.24 11.89 7.56
N GLY A 201 -12.37 10.90 7.33
CA GLY A 201 -12.71 9.48 7.44
C GLY A 201 -13.40 8.87 6.21
N PHE A 202 -13.39 9.54 5.07
CA PHE A 202 -13.96 9.05 3.81
C PHE A 202 -12.87 8.47 2.90
N SER A 203 -13.20 7.42 2.14
CA SER A 203 -12.26 6.76 1.22
C SER A 203 -12.13 7.47 -0.14
N LEU A 204 -12.92 8.52 -0.39
CA LEU A 204 -12.89 9.25 -1.66
C LEU A 204 -11.46 9.64 -2.05
N GLY A 205 -11.14 9.38 -3.31
CA GLY A 205 -9.85 9.66 -3.88
C GLY A 205 -8.77 8.63 -3.58
N HIS A 206 -9.02 7.59 -2.78
CA HIS A 206 -8.04 6.53 -2.59
C HIS A 206 -7.83 5.77 -3.91
N ILE A 207 -6.57 5.56 -4.32
CA ILE A 207 -6.26 4.77 -5.51
C ILE A 207 -5.90 3.36 -5.09
N SER A 208 -6.59 2.37 -5.68
CA SER A 208 -6.41 0.95 -5.38
C SER A 208 -6.06 0.15 -6.63
N SER A 209 -5.30 -0.92 -6.47
CA SER A 209 -4.95 -1.87 -7.53
C SER A 209 -5.96 -3.02 -7.61
N TRP A 210 -6.30 -3.40 -8.83
CA TRP A 210 -7.30 -4.42 -9.12
C TRP A 210 -6.80 -5.39 -10.16
N LEU A 211 -6.98 -6.67 -9.90
CA LEU A 211 -6.71 -7.75 -10.83
C LEU A 211 -8.04 -8.35 -11.30
N THR A 212 -8.40 -8.11 -12.56
CA THR A 212 -9.67 -8.56 -13.13
C THR A 212 -9.44 -9.63 -14.18
N ARG A 213 -10.05 -10.81 -14.03
CA ARG A 213 -10.00 -11.84 -15.07
C ARG A 213 -10.92 -11.47 -16.24
N LYS A 214 -10.40 -11.57 -17.45
CA LYS A 214 -11.09 -11.35 -18.73
C LYS A 214 -10.85 -12.56 -19.64
N GLY A 215 -11.65 -13.61 -19.47
CA GLY A 215 -11.54 -14.82 -20.28
C GLY A 215 -10.17 -15.50 -20.16
N ASP A 216 -9.33 -15.29 -21.17
CA ASP A 216 -8.00 -15.86 -21.37
C ASP A 216 -6.84 -14.98 -20.83
N HIS A 217 -7.14 -13.81 -20.27
CA HIS A 217 -6.14 -12.95 -19.63
C HIS A 217 -6.66 -12.38 -18.30
N ALA A 218 -5.77 -11.77 -17.53
CA ALA A 218 -6.07 -10.93 -16.39
C ALA A 218 -5.55 -9.50 -16.64
N GLU A 219 -6.27 -8.52 -16.13
CA GLU A 219 -5.93 -7.11 -16.25
C GLU A 219 -5.57 -6.56 -14.88
N LEU A 220 -4.37 -5.99 -14.73
CA LEU A 220 -4.01 -5.16 -13.59
C LEU A 220 -4.31 -3.71 -13.94
N ALA A 221 -5.21 -3.09 -13.17
CA ALA A 221 -5.62 -1.71 -13.35
C ALA A 221 -5.71 -0.97 -12.00
N PHE A 222 -5.67 0.35 -12.05
CA PHE A 222 -5.78 1.22 -10.89
C PHE A 222 -7.07 2.02 -10.96
N TYR A 223 -7.81 2.04 -9.84
CA TYR A 223 -9.08 2.73 -9.74
C TYR A 223 -9.10 3.68 -8.57
N LEU A 224 -9.66 4.86 -8.80
CA LEU A 224 -9.88 5.89 -7.78
C LEU A 224 -11.27 5.71 -7.17
N ASP A 225 -11.33 5.65 -5.84
CA ASP A 225 -12.58 5.52 -5.09
C ASP A 225 -13.41 6.80 -5.19
N ASN A 226 -14.64 6.68 -5.67
CA ASN A 226 -15.60 7.79 -5.80
C ASN A 226 -16.88 7.58 -4.98
N THR A 227 -16.88 6.67 -4.00
CA THR A 227 -18.09 6.24 -3.28
C THR A 227 -18.71 7.32 -2.41
N ALA A 228 -17.92 8.25 -1.89
CA ALA A 228 -18.45 9.37 -1.10
C ALA A 228 -19.05 10.50 -1.98
N ASN A 229 -18.88 10.43 -3.31
CA ASN A 229 -19.44 11.44 -4.20
C ASN A 229 -20.97 11.39 -4.17
N GLY A 230 -21.57 12.53 -3.86
CA GLY A 230 -23.03 12.63 -3.68
C GLY A 230 -23.54 12.24 -2.30
N ASP A 231 -22.69 11.73 -1.38
CA ASP A 231 -23.10 11.47 0.00
C ASP A 231 -23.35 12.80 0.75
N PRO A 232 -24.57 13.07 1.24
CA PRO A 232 -24.86 14.30 1.98
C PRO A 232 -24.01 14.47 3.24
N ARG A 233 -23.61 13.36 3.88
CA ARG A 233 -22.75 13.37 5.08
C ARG A 233 -21.35 13.86 4.75
N TYR A 234 -20.80 13.40 3.62
CA TYR A 234 -19.52 13.88 3.11
C TYR A 234 -19.57 15.38 2.82
N ARG A 235 -20.59 15.82 2.07
CA ARG A 235 -20.77 17.25 1.74
C ARG A 235 -20.87 18.14 2.99
N ALA A 236 -21.68 17.73 3.97
CA ALA A 236 -21.81 18.45 5.23
C ALA A 236 -20.49 18.51 6.01
N ALA A 237 -19.74 17.41 6.07
CA ALA A 237 -18.44 17.34 6.73
C ALA A 237 -17.40 18.24 6.06
N VAL A 238 -17.33 18.25 4.72
CA VAL A 238 -16.43 19.14 3.97
C VAL A 238 -16.82 20.61 4.17
N GLU A 239 -18.10 20.96 4.07
CA GLU A 239 -18.57 22.33 4.29
C GLU A 239 -18.25 22.82 5.71
N GLN A 240 -18.43 21.96 6.71
CA GLN A 240 -18.03 22.26 8.09
C GLN A 240 -16.51 22.45 8.20
N TYR A 241 -15.73 21.53 7.65
CA TYR A 241 -14.26 21.60 7.69
C TYR A 241 -13.74 22.87 7.04
N LEU A 242 -14.19 23.21 5.83
CA LEU A 242 -13.73 24.41 5.12
C LEU A 242 -14.07 25.72 5.85
N ARG A 243 -15.13 25.74 6.68
CA ARG A 243 -15.48 26.89 7.53
C ARG A 243 -14.58 27.04 8.76
N THR A 244 -14.09 25.93 9.31
CA THR A 244 -13.33 25.89 10.57
C THR A 244 -11.85 25.57 10.39
N ALA A 245 -11.42 25.30 9.16
CA ALA A 245 -10.06 24.88 8.85
C ALA A 245 -9.05 25.95 9.30
N PRO A 246 -7.97 25.56 10.00
CA PRO A 246 -6.89 26.49 10.33
C PRO A 246 -6.32 27.16 9.07
N PRO A 247 -5.91 28.44 9.14
CA PRO A 247 -5.25 29.10 8.02
C PRO A 247 -4.07 28.28 7.49
N GLY A 248 -3.99 28.08 6.17
CA GLY A 248 -2.92 27.31 5.53
C GLY A 248 -3.07 25.79 5.59
N SER A 249 -4.08 25.26 6.28
CA SER A 249 -4.33 23.79 6.33
C SER A 249 -5.00 23.23 5.07
N VAL A 250 -5.43 24.09 4.15
CA VAL A 250 -6.05 23.75 2.86
C VAL A 250 -5.20 24.36 1.76
N ASN A 251 -4.85 23.55 0.77
CA ASN A 251 -4.17 24.00 -0.44
C ASN A 251 -5.20 24.65 -1.38
N ALA A 252 -5.56 25.90 -1.07
CA ALA A 252 -6.53 26.66 -1.85
C ALA A 252 -6.12 26.82 -3.32
N HIS A 253 -4.81 26.92 -3.60
CA HIS A 253 -4.30 26.95 -4.97
C HIS A 253 -4.67 25.68 -5.74
N ALA A 254 -4.46 24.51 -5.16
CA ALA A 254 -4.84 23.24 -5.80
C ALA A 254 -6.34 23.16 -6.10
N LEU A 255 -7.20 23.59 -5.18
CA LEU A 255 -8.66 23.60 -5.39
C LEU A 255 -9.10 24.55 -6.52
N LEU A 256 -8.41 25.69 -6.70
CA LEU A 256 -8.71 26.66 -7.75
C LEU A 256 -8.35 26.15 -9.16
N VAL A 257 -7.35 25.28 -9.29
CA VAL A 257 -6.92 24.69 -10.57
C VAL A 257 -8.05 23.84 -11.21
N SER A 258 -8.99 23.33 -10.41
CA SER A 258 -10.05 22.41 -10.88
C SER A 258 -11.44 23.05 -11.02
N SER A 259 -11.54 24.37 -11.17
CA SER A 259 -12.85 25.05 -11.27
C SER A 259 -13.76 24.43 -12.35
N GLY A 260 -14.78 23.69 -11.90
CA GLY A 260 -15.89 23.17 -12.72
C GLY A 260 -15.80 21.72 -13.19
N VAL A 261 -14.61 21.13 -13.36
CA VAL A 261 -14.46 19.73 -13.80
C VAL A 261 -13.24 19.08 -13.12
N ALA A 262 -13.49 18.08 -12.27
CA ALA A 262 -12.43 17.24 -11.72
C ALA A 262 -11.77 16.42 -12.84
N ARG A 263 -10.45 16.50 -12.94
CA ARG A 263 -9.66 15.71 -13.90
C ARG A 263 -8.90 14.63 -13.15
N LEU A 264 -8.98 13.40 -13.66
CA LEU A 264 -8.30 12.24 -13.09
C LEU A 264 -6.82 12.21 -13.52
N PRO A 265 -5.91 11.67 -12.70
CA PRO A 265 -4.59 11.29 -13.17
C PRO A 265 -4.72 10.20 -14.22
N ASP A 266 -3.97 10.29 -15.31
CA ASP A 266 -3.91 9.23 -16.32
C ASP A 266 -2.89 8.17 -15.87
N LEU A 267 -3.41 7.03 -15.43
CA LEU A 267 -2.62 5.89 -14.99
C LEU A 267 -2.54 4.77 -16.03
N SER A 268 -2.96 5.02 -17.28
CA SER A 268 -3.00 4.02 -18.35
C SER A 268 -1.63 3.41 -18.65
N SER A 269 -0.53 4.12 -18.43
CA SER A 269 0.83 3.58 -18.58
C SER A 269 1.18 2.49 -17.55
N TYR A 270 0.44 2.39 -16.45
CA TYR A 270 0.62 1.40 -15.40
C TYR A 270 -0.36 0.22 -15.52
N PHE A 271 -1.23 0.24 -16.52
CA PHE A 271 -2.11 -0.88 -16.85
C PHE A 271 -1.30 -2.04 -17.43
N LYS A 272 -1.64 -3.28 -17.03
CA LYS A 272 -1.01 -4.50 -17.57
C LYS A 272 -2.06 -5.53 -17.98
N VAL A 273 -1.74 -6.25 -19.04
CA VAL A 273 -2.45 -7.45 -19.48
C VAL A 273 -1.55 -8.66 -19.26
N LEU A 274 -2.07 -9.65 -18.56
CA LEU A 274 -1.38 -10.88 -18.19
C LEU A 274 -2.08 -12.05 -18.86
N PRO A 275 -1.45 -12.74 -19.83
CA PRO A 275 -2.06 -13.91 -20.45
C PRO A 275 -2.21 -15.04 -19.42
N LEU A 276 -3.35 -15.74 -19.40
CA LEU A 276 -3.62 -16.89 -18.53
C LEU A 276 -3.42 -18.23 -19.27
N SER A 277 -2.65 -18.22 -20.36
CA SER A 277 -2.40 -19.41 -21.18
C SER A 277 -1.72 -20.54 -20.37
N PRO A 278 -2.12 -21.81 -20.55
CA PRO A 278 -1.52 -22.96 -19.86
C PRO A 278 -0.03 -23.23 -20.16
N ALA A 279 0.59 -22.49 -21.09
CA ALA A 279 1.91 -22.83 -21.60
C ALA A 279 3.09 -22.16 -20.84
N GLN A 280 2.84 -21.29 -19.86
CA GLN A 280 3.90 -20.47 -19.23
C GLN A 280 3.70 -20.20 -17.72
N LEU A 281 3.00 -21.09 -17.00
CA LEU A 281 3.03 -21.16 -15.53
C LEU A 281 3.48 -22.54 -15.08
#